data_AF-A0A258TMB1-F1
#
_entry.id   AF-A0A258TMB1-F1
#
_cell.length_a   1.000
_cell.length_b   1.000
_cell.length_c   1.000
_cell.angle_alpha   90.00
_cell.angle_beta   90.00
_cell.angle_gamma   90.00
#
_symmetry.space_group_name_H-M   'P 1'
#
loop_
_entity.id
_entity.type
_entity.pdbx_description
1 polymer ?
#
loop_
_entity_poly.entity_id
_entity_poly.type
_entity_poly.pdbx_seq_one_letter_code
_entity_poly.pdbx_strand_id
1 'polypeptide(L)'
;FALLNQNILAQAKVIVHRDYHSRNLMVCEVNPGILDFQDAVYGPITYDLVSLLKDAYIMWDEEQIIDWAARYWQTAKKAGLPVPPDFGDFYRDFEWMGAQRHIKVLGIFARLYHRDGKDGYLKDMPLVMAYLRKVCGRYIELKPMLRMLNALEGLEDKAGYTF
;
A
#
# COMPACT_ATOMS: atom_id res chain seq x y z
N PHE A 1 9.80 -0.20 -11.73
CA PHE A 1 9.71 1.08 -11.01
C PHE A 1 9.14 2.23 -11.83
N ALA A 2 9.64 2.50 -13.05
CA ALA A 2 9.13 3.61 -13.88
C ALA A 2 7.60 3.61 -14.06
N LEU A 3 7.01 2.44 -14.36
CA LEU A 3 5.57 2.29 -14.54
C LEU A 3 4.74 2.62 -13.28
N LEU A 4 5.16 2.11 -12.11
CA LEU A 4 4.53 2.44 -10.83
C LEU A 4 4.58 3.94 -10.56
N ASN A 5 5.75 4.55 -10.74
CA ASN A 5 5.94 5.99 -10.54
C ASN A 5 5.07 6.81 -11.49
N GLN A 6 4.96 6.40 -12.76
CA GLN A 6 4.13 7.10 -13.74
C GLN A 6 2.65 7.11 -13.33
N ASN A 7 2.09 5.97 -12.89
CA ASN A 7 0.72 5.93 -12.37
C ASN A 7 0.57 6.86 -11.15
N ILE A 8 1.45 6.72 -10.16
CA ILE A 8 1.36 7.46 -8.90
C ILE A 8 1.49 8.97 -9.09
N LEU A 9 2.37 9.41 -10.00
CA LEU A 9 2.57 10.82 -10.31
C LEU A 9 1.41 11.42 -11.13
N ALA A 10 0.61 10.58 -11.81
CA ALA A 10 -0.57 10.99 -12.56
C ALA A 10 -1.84 11.11 -11.68
N GLN A 11 -1.83 10.54 -10.47
CA GLN A 11 -2.96 10.66 -9.55
C GLN A 11 -3.15 12.12 -9.11
N ALA A 12 -4.40 12.50 -8.87
CA ALA A 12 -4.71 13.79 -8.29
C ALA A 12 -4.04 13.95 -6.92
N LYS A 13 -3.63 15.17 -6.60
CA LYS A 13 -2.89 15.47 -5.37
C LYS A 13 -3.75 16.19 -4.35
N VAL A 14 -3.52 15.86 -3.09
CA VAL A 14 -4.12 16.47 -1.89
C VAL A 14 -3.04 16.60 -0.82
N ILE A 15 -3.35 17.24 0.30
CA ILE A 15 -2.48 17.16 1.48
C ILE A 15 -2.56 15.73 2.02
N VAL A 16 -1.41 15.07 2.14
CA VAL A 16 -1.28 13.73 2.68
C VAL A 16 -0.39 13.75 3.92
N HIS A 17 -0.79 13.03 4.95
CA HIS A 17 -0.08 12.87 6.22
C HIS A 17 1.18 12.00 6.07
N ARG A 18 1.18 11.07 5.10
CA ARG A 18 2.22 10.07 4.81
C ARG A 18 2.34 8.91 5.80
N ASP A 19 2.05 9.18 7.07
CA ASP A 19 2.12 8.21 8.16
C ASP A 19 0.77 8.02 8.86
N TYR A 20 -0.32 8.11 8.06
CA TYR A 20 -1.69 7.84 8.51
C TYR A 20 -1.94 6.33 8.63
N HIS A 21 -1.44 5.72 9.71
CA HIS A 21 -1.56 4.28 9.99
C HIS A 21 -1.86 4.02 11.47
N SER A 22 -2.21 2.78 11.83
CA SER A 22 -2.74 2.43 13.16
C SER A 22 -1.92 2.95 14.34
N ARG A 23 -0.58 2.95 14.25
CA ARG A 23 0.31 3.44 15.34
C ARG A 23 0.29 4.95 15.58
N ASN A 24 -0.23 5.74 14.63
CA ASN A 24 -0.32 7.20 14.72
C ASN A 24 -1.76 7.67 14.95
N LEU A 25 -2.70 6.74 15.18
CA LEU A 25 -4.10 7.02 15.47
C LEU A 25 -4.43 6.61 16.90
N MET A 26 -4.85 7.59 17.71
CA MET A 26 -5.13 7.41 19.13
C MET A 26 -6.64 7.45 19.37
N VAL A 27 -7.12 6.51 20.18
CA VAL A 27 -8.49 6.57 20.71
C VAL A 27 -8.54 7.64 21.78
N CYS A 28 -9.35 8.67 21.57
CA CYS A 28 -9.58 9.76 22.51
C CYS A 28 -11.02 10.30 22.35
N GLU A 29 -11.41 11.31 23.14
CA GLU A 29 -12.77 11.86 23.09
C GLU A 29 -13.13 12.43 21.71
N VAL A 30 -12.21 13.18 21.09
CA VAL A 30 -12.32 13.62 19.69
C VAL A 30 -11.60 12.60 18.80
N ASN A 31 -12.32 11.54 18.46
CA ASN A 31 -11.76 10.36 17.80
C ASN A 31 -11.73 10.49 16.26
N PRO A 32 -10.61 10.16 15.58
CA PRO A 32 -9.30 9.80 16.15
C PRO A 32 -8.43 11.02 16.49
N GLY A 33 -7.62 10.88 17.53
CA GLY A 33 -6.44 11.72 17.72
C GLY A 33 -5.36 11.33 16.73
N ILE A 34 -4.73 12.30 16.06
CA ILE A 34 -3.75 12.06 14.99
C ILE A 34 -2.39 12.61 15.44
N LEU A 35 -1.37 11.76 15.38
CA LEU A 35 0.02 12.10 15.71
C LEU A 35 0.90 12.14 14.46
N ASP A 36 2.06 12.81 14.54
CA ASP A 36 3.12 12.76 13.51
C ASP A 36 2.77 13.45 12.17
N PHE A 37 1.91 14.47 12.21
CA PHE A 37 1.41 15.17 11.02
C PHE A 37 2.36 16.23 10.44
N GLN A 38 3.46 16.56 11.11
CA GLN A 38 4.39 17.62 10.70
C GLN A 38 5.09 17.34 9.36
N ASP A 39 5.08 16.08 8.95
CA ASP A 39 5.71 15.56 7.73
C ASP A 39 4.77 15.55 6.51
N ALA A 40 3.58 16.16 6.66
CA ALA A 40 2.58 16.22 5.61
C ALA A 40 3.09 16.92 4.35
N VAL A 41 2.70 16.42 3.18
CA VAL A 41 3.10 16.95 1.87
C VAL A 41 1.93 16.99 0.91
N TYR A 42 2.10 17.67 -0.22
CA TYR A 42 1.14 17.60 -1.32
C TYR A 42 1.42 16.37 -2.19
N GLY A 43 0.59 15.33 -2.06
CA GLY A 43 0.84 14.00 -2.61
C GLY A 43 -0.43 13.29 -3.11
N PRO A 44 -0.29 12.07 -3.66
CA PRO A 44 -1.38 11.36 -4.31
C PRO A 44 -2.56 11.07 -3.39
N ILE A 45 -3.79 11.25 -3.88
CA ILE A 45 -5.03 11.13 -3.10
C ILE A 45 -5.28 9.76 -2.46
N THR A 46 -4.62 8.71 -2.95
CA THR A 46 -4.75 7.36 -2.40
C THR A 46 -3.75 7.06 -1.28
N TYR A 47 -2.76 7.93 -1.04
CA TYR A 47 -1.60 7.63 -0.20
C TYR A 47 -1.98 7.26 1.25
N ASP A 48 -2.72 8.14 1.93
CA ASP A 48 -3.10 7.92 3.33
C ASP A 48 -4.13 6.79 3.49
N LEU A 49 -5.02 6.61 2.49
CA LEU A 49 -5.96 5.50 2.49
C LEU A 49 -5.22 4.15 2.42
N VAL A 50 -4.20 4.04 1.55
CA VAL A 50 -3.34 2.85 1.48
C VAL A 50 -2.59 2.65 2.78
N SER A 51 -2.04 3.73 3.36
CA SER A 51 -1.33 3.68 4.64
C SER A 51 -2.19 3.09 5.77
N LEU A 52 -3.49 3.38 5.75
CA LEU A 52 -4.44 2.89 6.74
C LEU A 52 -4.95 1.46 6.44
N LEU A 53 -5.41 1.21 5.21
CA LEU A 53 -6.09 -0.04 4.85
C LEU A 53 -5.15 -1.19 4.49
N LYS A 54 -3.90 -0.88 4.12
CA LYS A 54 -2.84 -1.86 3.84
C LYS A 54 -1.64 -1.61 4.76
N ASP A 55 -1.94 -1.38 6.04
CA ASP A 55 -0.96 -1.18 7.11
C ASP A 55 0.00 -2.38 7.21
N ALA A 56 1.24 -2.12 7.63
CA ALA A 56 2.26 -3.14 7.82
C ALA A 56 2.05 -3.98 9.09
N TYR A 57 1.13 -3.59 9.97
CA TYR A 57 0.92 -4.22 11.28
C TYR A 57 -0.41 -4.94 11.44
N ILE A 58 -1.36 -4.72 10.52
CA ILE A 58 -2.72 -5.26 10.62
C ILE A 58 -3.11 -5.81 9.24
N MET A 59 -3.59 -7.05 9.24
CA MET A 59 -4.16 -7.67 8.04
C MET A 59 -5.68 -7.59 8.11
N TRP A 60 -6.29 -7.15 7.01
CA TRP A 60 -7.74 -7.16 6.81
C TRP A 60 -8.12 -8.10 5.68
N ASP A 61 -9.34 -8.63 5.73
CA ASP A 61 -9.93 -9.37 4.62
C ASP A 61 -10.09 -8.47 3.39
N GLU A 62 -9.91 -9.04 2.21
CA GLU A 62 -9.95 -8.27 0.96
C GLU A 62 -11.31 -7.64 0.70
N GLU A 63 -12.40 -8.37 0.97
CA GLU A 63 -13.76 -7.85 0.84
C GLU A 63 -13.96 -6.60 1.70
N GLN A 64 -13.38 -6.60 2.90
CA GLN A 64 -13.45 -5.46 3.82
C GLN A 64 -12.64 -4.26 3.32
N ILE A 65 -11.45 -4.50 2.76
CA ILE A 65 -10.61 -3.45 2.14
C ILE A 65 -11.36 -2.82 0.95
N ILE A 66 -11.99 -3.64 0.11
CA ILE A 66 -12.75 -3.17 -1.06
C ILE A 66 -13.96 -2.33 -0.62
N ASP A 67 -14.73 -2.82 0.36
CA ASP A 67 -15.89 -2.09 0.92
C ASP A 67 -15.45 -0.72 1.49
N TRP A 68 -14.41 -0.68 2.31
CA TRP A 68 -13.91 0.60 2.86
C TRP A 68 -13.34 1.53 1.79
N ALA A 69 -12.61 1.01 0.81
CA ALA A 69 -12.13 1.80 -0.32
C ALA A 69 -13.29 2.39 -1.14
N ALA A 70 -14.36 1.62 -1.36
CA ALA A 70 -15.57 2.08 -2.04
C ALA A 70 -16.29 3.18 -1.24
N ARG A 71 -16.43 3.01 0.08
CA ARG A 71 -17.04 4.04 0.96
C ARG A 71 -16.23 5.33 0.97
N TYR A 72 -14.90 5.23 1.04
CA TYR A 72 -14.03 6.40 0.91
C TYR A 72 -14.24 7.08 -0.45
N TRP A 73 -14.17 6.33 -1.54
CA TRP A 73 -14.32 6.86 -2.89
C TRP A 73 -15.67 7.57 -3.10
N GLN A 74 -16.77 6.96 -2.65
CA GLN A 74 -18.11 7.57 -2.73
C GLN A 74 -18.19 8.87 -1.91
N THR A 75 -17.64 8.87 -0.70
CA THR A 75 -17.65 10.04 0.19
C THR A 75 -16.77 11.16 -0.35
N ALA A 76 -15.57 10.82 -0.83
CA ALA A 76 -14.64 11.74 -1.46
C ALA A 76 -15.26 12.39 -2.71
N LYS A 77 -15.90 11.59 -3.58
CA LYS A 77 -16.60 12.07 -4.76
C LYS A 77 -17.74 13.03 -4.40
N LYS A 78 -18.55 12.71 -3.38
CA LYS A 78 -19.61 13.60 -2.88
C LYS A 78 -19.06 14.91 -2.29
N ALA A 79 -17.88 14.85 -1.65
CA ALA A 79 -17.19 16.02 -1.10
C ALA A 79 -16.46 16.87 -2.17
N GLY A 80 -16.52 16.49 -3.45
CA GLY A 80 -15.85 17.21 -4.54
C GLY A 80 -14.34 16.99 -4.60
N LEU A 81 -13.82 15.96 -3.92
CA LEU A 81 -12.41 15.60 -4.05
C LEU A 81 -12.13 15.02 -5.46
N PRO A 82 -10.92 15.25 -6.01
CA PRO A 82 -10.56 14.87 -7.37
C PRO A 82 -10.22 13.38 -7.49
N VAL A 83 -11.07 12.49 -6.98
CA VAL A 83 -10.95 11.05 -7.22
C VAL A 83 -11.36 10.70 -8.66
N PRO A 84 -10.82 9.63 -9.26
CA PRO A 84 -11.29 9.12 -10.54
C PRO A 84 -12.80 8.92 -10.58
N PRO A 85 -13.47 9.21 -11.71
CA PRO A 85 -14.92 9.15 -11.83
C PRO A 85 -15.47 7.72 -11.75
N ASP A 86 -14.65 6.73 -12.12
CA ASP A 86 -14.91 5.29 -12.02
C ASP A 86 -14.20 4.69 -10.79
N PHE A 87 -14.85 3.74 -10.13
CA PHE A 87 -14.29 3.10 -8.94
C PHE A 87 -13.16 2.12 -9.28
N GLY A 88 -13.23 1.43 -10.42
CA GLY A 88 -12.17 0.52 -10.87
C GLY A 88 -10.86 1.26 -11.12
N ASP A 89 -10.92 2.44 -11.73
CA ASP A 89 -9.76 3.31 -11.91
C ASP A 89 -9.17 3.76 -10.56
N PHE A 90 -10.02 4.23 -9.65
CA PHE A 90 -9.60 4.60 -8.29
C PHE A 90 -8.98 3.43 -7.53
N TYR A 91 -9.60 2.25 -7.62
CA TYR A 91 -9.13 1.06 -6.92
C TYR A 91 -7.78 0.59 -7.49
N ARG A 92 -7.60 0.66 -8.81
CA ARG A 92 -6.30 0.40 -9.45
C ARG A 92 -5.22 1.35 -8.94
N ASP A 93 -5.52 2.66 -8.87
CA ASP A 93 -4.60 3.67 -8.34
C ASP A 93 -4.24 3.38 -6.86
N PHE A 94 -5.21 2.96 -6.06
CA PHE A 94 -5.03 2.53 -4.67
C PHE A 94 -4.14 1.27 -4.57
N GLU A 95 -4.32 0.28 -5.44
CA GLU A 95 -3.51 -0.93 -5.44
C GLU A 95 -2.07 -0.67 -5.84
N TRP A 96 -1.86 0.14 -6.88
CA TRP A 96 -0.54 0.51 -7.38
C TRP A 96 0.22 1.39 -6.38
N MET A 97 -0.48 2.29 -5.68
CA MET A 97 0.06 3.00 -4.53
C MET A 97 0.49 2.03 -3.43
N GLY A 98 -0.34 1.02 -3.12
CA GLY A 98 0.01 -0.09 -2.23
C GLY A 98 1.32 -0.75 -2.60
N ALA A 99 1.46 -1.20 -3.85
CA ALA A 99 2.69 -1.83 -4.33
C ALA A 99 3.93 -0.92 -4.13
N GLN A 100 3.84 0.36 -4.48
CA GLN A 100 4.96 1.29 -4.28
C GLN A 100 5.31 1.49 -2.80
N ARG A 101 4.29 1.68 -1.95
CA ARG A 101 4.47 1.90 -0.51
C ARG A 101 5.07 0.65 0.15
N HIS A 102 4.57 -0.54 -0.18
CA HIS A 102 5.09 -1.79 0.39
C HIS A 102 6.53 -2.06 -0.02
N ILE A 103 6.92 -1.76 -1.27
CA ILE A 103 8.35 -1.84 -1.67
C ILE A 103 9.20 -0.88 -0.82
N LYS A 104 8.74 0.36 -0.62
CA LYS A 104 9.43 1.33 0.25
C LYS A 104 9.55 0.81 1.69
N VAL A 105 8.48 0.25 2.26
CA VAL A 105 8.45 -0.28 3.63
C VAL A 105 9.41 -1.47 3.77
N LEU A 106 9.41 -2.43 2.84
CA LEU A 106 10.34 -3.56 2.85
C LEU A 106 11.80 -3.07 2.82
N GLY A 107 12.11 -2.07 1.98
CA GLY A 107 13.44 -1.47 1.95
C GLY A 107 13.82 -0.76 3.26
N ILE A 108 12.87 -0.08 3.90
CA ILE A 108 13.09 0.54 5.22
C ILE A 108 13.35 -0.52 6.28
N PHE A 109 12.56 -1.60 6.35
CA PHE A 109 12.75 -2.67 7.33
C PHE A 109 14.08 -3.38 7.13
N ALA A 110 14.44 -3.72 5.89
CA ALA A 110 15.74 -4.29 5.58
C ALA A 110 16.90 -3.36 6.00
N ARG A 111 16.79 -2.06 5.74
CA ARG A 111 17.80 -1.08 6.17
C ARG A 111 17.89 -0.98 7.69
N LEU A 112 16.76 -0.92 8.40
CA LEU A 112 16.72 -0.83 9.86
C LEU A 112 17.36 -2.07 10.51
N TYR A 113 17.14 -3.25 9.94
CA TYR A 113 17.79 -4.48 10.40
C TYR A 113 19.30 -4.45 10.14
N HIS A 114 19.72 -4.29 8.88
CA HIS A 114 21.13 -4.43 8.50
C HIS A 114 22.03 -3.30 9.01
N ARG A 115 21.52 -2.05 9.07
CA ARG A 115 22.30 -0.88 9.48
C ARG A 115 22.17 -0.58 10.97
N ASP A 116 20.97 -0.69 11.51
CA ASP A 116 20.66 -0.19 12.86
C ASP A 116 20.45 -1.32 13.87
N GLY A 117 20.56 -2.59 13.46
CA GLY A 117 20.40 -3.76 14.33
C GLY A 117 18.98 -3.95 14.86
N LYS A 118 17.97 -3.30 14.26
CA LYS A 118 16.58 -3.34 14.71
C LYS A 118 15.83 -4.49 14.04
N ASP A 119 15.96 -5.68 14.61
CA ASP A 119 15.32 -6.92 14.15
C ASP A 119 13.79 -6.97 14.35
N GLY A 120 13.25 -6.17 15.27
CA GLY A 120 11.83 -6.16 15.60
C GLY A 120 10.86 -5.92 14.43
N TYR A 121 11.32 -5.37 13.30
CA TYR A 121 10.51 -5.17 12.09
C TYR A 121 10.48 -6.37 11.15
N LEU A 122 11.38 -7.35 11.33
CA LEU A 122 11.41 -8.56 10.48
C LEU A 122 10.12 -9.37 10.57
N LYS A 123 9.45 -9.33 11.74
CA LYS A 123 8.15 -9.99 11.95
C LYS A 123 7.01 -9.39 11.13
N ASP A 124 7.14 -8.13 10.70
CA ASP A 124 6.13 -7.41 9.93
C ASP A 124 6.36 -7.59 8.41
N MET A 125 7.57 -7.98 7.99
CA MET A 125 7.91 -8.18 6.58
C MET A 125 7.03 -9.20 5.84
N PRO A 126 6.63 -10.37 6.42
CA PRO A 126 5.76 -11.32 5.74
C PRO A 126 4.41 -10.74 5.33
N LEU A 127 3.80 -9.92 6.19
CA LEU A 127 2.52 -9.26 5.90
C LEU A 127 2.67 -8.27 4.72
N VAL A 128 3.70 -7.42 4.79
CA VAL A 128 4.00 -6.45 3.71
C VAL A 128 4.30 -7.17 2.39
N MET A 129 5.03 -8.29 2.44
CA MET A 129 5.32 -9.13 1.28
C MET A 129 4.05 -9.74 0.70
N ALA A 130 3.15 -10.27 1.53
CA ALA A 130 1.88 -10.84 1.09
C ALA A 130 1.03 -9.81 0.33
N TYR A 131 0.92 -8.58 0.85
CA TYR A 131 0.21 -7.50 0.15
C TYR A 131 0.84 -7.17 -1.21
N LEU A 132 2.16 -7.02 -1.27
CA LEU A 132 2.88 -6.70 -2.50
C LEU A 132 2.69 -7.81 -3.55
N ARG A 133 2.87 -9.07 -3.16
CA ARG A 133 2.71 -10.23 -4.06
C ARG A 133 1.29 -10.32 -4.63
N LYS A 134 0.28 -10.08 -3.79
CA LYS A 134 -1.13 -10.10 -4.23
C LYS A 134 -1.39 -9.09 -5.34
N VAL A 135 -0.91 -7.85 -5.18
CA VAL A 135 -1.04 -6.81 -6.20
C VAL A 135 -0.23 -7.19 -7.46
N CYS A 136 1.00 -7.66 -7.31
CA CYS A 136 1.83 -8.06 -8.45
C CYS A 136 1.29 -9.27 -9.23
N GLY A 137 0.52 -10.15 -8.59
CA GLY A 137 -0.18 -11.26 -9.25
C GLY A 137 -1.44 -10.84 -10.01
N ARG A 138 -2.10 -9.76 -9.58
CA ARG A 138 -3.32 -9.24 -10.21
C ARG A 138 -3.06 -8.47 -11.50
N TYR A 139 -2.01 -7.65 -11.53
CA TYR A 139 -1.71 -6.77 -12.66
C TYR A 139 -0.62 -7.36 -13.55
N ILE A 140 -0.92 -7.53 -14.84
CA ILE A 140 0.00 -8.14 -15.80
C ILE A 140 1.31 -7.36 -15.91
N GLU A 141 1.24 -6.04 -15.79
CA GLU A 141 2.36 -5.12 -15.87
C GLU A 141 3.31 -5.23 -14.67
N LEU A 142 2.84 -5.82 -13.57
CA LEU A 142 3.61 -6.03 -12.35
C LEU A 142 4.15 -7.46 -12.23
N LYS A 143 3.87 -8.37 -13.19
CA LYS A 143 4.42 -9.73 -13.22
C LYS A 143 5.95 -9.81 -13.14
N PRO A 144 6.74 -8.90 -13.76
CA PRO A 144 8.19 -8.91 -13.59
C PRO A 144 8.62 -8.75 -12.12
N MET A 145 7.91 -7.94 -11.34
CA MET A 145 8.13 -7.83 -9.90
C MET A 145 7.78 -9.12 -9.19
N LEU A 146 6.62 -9.73 -9.50
CA LEU A 146 6.23 -11.01 -8.89
C LEU A 146 7.28 -12.10 -9.10
N ARG A 147 7.83 -12.23 -10.31
CA ARG A 147 8.89 -13.20 -10.62
C ARG A 147 10.13 -12.97 -9.75
N MET A 148 10.54 -11.71 -9.59
CA MET A 148 11.66 -11.36 -8.72
C MET A 148 11.37 -11.74 -7.25
N LEU A 149 10.15 -11.48 -6.76
CA LEU A 149 9.76 -11.86 -5.40
C LEU A 149 9.74 -13.38 -5.21
N ASN A 150 9.28 -14.15 -6.20
CA ASN A 150 9.32 -15.62 -6.16
C ASN A 150 10.76 -16.15 -6.07
N ALA A 151 11.66 -15.61 -6.90
CA ALA A 151 13.06 -16.02 -6.90
C ALA A 151 13.73 -15.74 -5.55
N LEU A 152 13.41 -14.61 -4.90
CA LEU A 152 13.93 -14.26 -3.57
C LEU A 152 13.48 -15.24 -2.47
N GLU A 153 12.28 -15.80 -2.58
CA GLU A 153 11.72 -16.76 -1.61
C GLU A 153 12.02 -18.22 -1.98
N GLY A 154 12.75 -18.48 -3.07
CA GLY A 154 13.01 -19.83 -3.57
C GLY A 154 11.74 -20.54 -4.08
N LEU A 155 10.71 -19.78 -4.45
CA LEU A 155 9.41 -20.26 -4.94
C LEU A 155 9.37 -20.42 -6.47
N GLU A 156 10.52 -20.65 -7.13
CA GLU A 156 10.51 -20.92 -8.57
C GLU A 156 9.72 -22.21 -8.85
N ASP A 157 8.65 -22.08 -9.63
CA ASP A 157 7.75 -23.17 -10.00
C ASP A 157 8.56 -24.31 -10.64
N LYS A 158 8.43 -25.52 -10.09
CA LYS A 158 8.51 -26.74 -10.89
C LYS A 158 7.46 -26.56 -11.99
N ALA A 159 7.87 -26.14 -13.17
CA ALA A 159 7.07 -26.20 -14.38
C ALA A 159 6.73 -27.68 -14.62
N GLY A 160 5.64 -28.15 -14.01
CA GLY A 160 5.03 -29.42 -14.29
C GLY A 160 4.51 -29.36 -15.71
N TYR A 161 5.31 -29.87 -16.65
CA TYR A 161 4.81 -30.30 -17.94
C TYR A 161 3.82 -31.42 -17.69
N THR A 162 2.54 -31.09 -17.58
CA THR A 162 1.47 -32.06 -17.78
C THR A 162 1.34 -32.25 -19.29
N PHE A 163 1.93 -33.35 -19.79
CA PHE A 163 1.55 -33.95 -21.07
C PHE A 163 0.27 -34.76 -20.90
#